data_AF-A0A350I7Z8-F1
#
_entry.id   AF-A0A350I7Z8-F1
#
_cell.length_a   1.000
_cell.length_b   1.000
_cell.length_c   1.000
_cell.angle_alpha   90.00
_cell.angle_beta   90.00
_cell.angle_gamma   90.00
#
_symmetry.space_group_name_H-M   'P 1'
#
loop_
_entity.id
_entity.type
_entity.pdbx_description
1 polymer ?
#
loop_
_entity_poly.entity_id
_entity_poly.type
_entity_poly.pdbx_seq_one_letter_code
_entity_poly.pdbx_strand_id
1 'polypeptide(L)'
;MAWTDESKAKAIEAYTLEEPTPETSMEIVKMIADDMGESPNGVRMILTKANVYVKKSTTAATKTDGSTTSSPRVNKAAAQKQLTEALVDCGIETDEDIISKLTGKAAIYFALAIAKINE
;
A
#
# COMPACT_ATOMS: atom_id res chain seq x y z
N MET A 1 7.22 -17.95 8.41
CA MET A 1 8.46 -18.63 7.98
C MET A 1 9.09 -17.83 6.85
N ALA A 2 10.36 -18.04 6.52
CA ALA A 2 10.96 -17.47 5.32
C ALA A 2 10.59 -18.35 4.11
N TRP A 3 10.09 -17.74 3.04
CA TRP A 3 9.75 -18.46 1.80
C TRP A 3 11.03 -18.93 1.10
N THR A 4 11.16 -20.23 0.86
CA THR A 4 12.22 -20.80 0.04
C THR A 4 11.89 -20.61 -1.44
N ASP A 5 12.87 -20.69 -2.33
CA ASP A 5 12.61 -20.54 -3.76
C ASP A 5 11.76 -21.68 -4.32
N GLU A 6 11.91 -22.89 -3.76
CA GLU A 6 11.05 -24.03 -4.03
C GLU A 6 9.60 -23.79 -3.60
N SER A 7 9.36 -23.26 -2.39
CA SER A 7 7.99 -22.99 -1.94
C SER A 7 7.33 -21.87 -2.75
N LYS A 8 8.10 -20.86 -3.18
CA LYS A 8 7.61 -19.81 -4.08
C LYS A 8 7.22 -20.38 -5.43
N ALA A 9 8.08 -21.20 -6.03
CA ALA A 9 7.81 -21.83 -7.32
C ALA A 9 6.54 -22.68 -7.25
N LYS A 10 6.40 -23.50 -6.20
CA LYS A 10 5.20 -24.32 -5.97
C LYS A 10 3.91 -23.49 -5.88
N ALA A 11 3.93 -22.37 -5.16
CA ALA A 11 2.76 -21.48 -5.07
C ALA A 11 2.42 -20.83 -6.41
N ILE A 12 3.43 -20.44 -7.20
CA ILE A 12 3.24 -19.85 -8.53
C ILE A 12 2.64 -20.87 -9.49
N GLU A 13 3.22 -22.07 -9.55
CA GLU A 13 2.79 -23.16 -10.41
C GLU A 13 1.35 -23.58 -10.10
N ALA A 14 1.04 -23.85 -8.82
CA ALA A 14 -0.30 -24.21 -8.38
C ALA A 14 -1.33 -23.13 -8.73
N TYR A 15 -0.96 -21.86 -8.62
CA TYR A 15 -1.84 -20.76 -8.96
C TYR A 15 -2.06 -20.63 -10.48
N THR A 16 -1.01 -20.78 -11.29
CA THR A 16 -1.12 -20.69 -12.76
C THR A 16 -1.84 -21.88 -13.38
N LEU A 17 -1.75 -23.06 -12.76
CA LEU A 17 -2.40 -24.28 -13.22
C LEU A 17 -3.94 -24.19 -13.13
N GLU A 18 -4.46 -23.47 -12.14
CA GLU A 18 -5.89 -23.27 -11.91
C GLU A 18 -6.51 -22.17 -12.79
N GLU A 19 -5.79 -21.67 -13.80
CA GLU A 19 -6.22 -20.63 -14.75
C GLU A 19 -7.01 -19.49 -14.07
N PRO A 20 -6.34 -18.71 -13.20
CA PRO A 20 -7.00 -17.82 -12.28
C PRO A 20 -7.72 -16.71 -13.03
N THR A 21 -8.99 -16.53 -12.70
CA THR A 21 -9.79 -15.41 -13.20
C THR A 21 -9.91 -14.33 -12.12
N PRO A 22 -10.35 -13.12 -12.48
CA PRO A 22 -10.60 -12.08 -11.47
C PRO A 22 -11.63 -12.50 -10.40
N GLU A 23 -12.50 -13.47 -10.69
CA GLU A 23 -13.50 -13.98 -9.74
C GLU A 23 -12.94 -15.11 -8.87
N THR A 24 -12.19 -16.04 -9.48
CA THR A 24 -11.67 -17.24 -8.81
C THR A 24 -10.33 -17.02 -8.13
N SER A 25 -9.56 -16.00 -8.50
CA SER A 25 -8.19 -15.80 -8.01
C SER A 25 -8.08 -15.77 -6.49
N MET A 26 -9.02 -15.16 -5.78
CA MET A 26 -8.94 -15.08 -4.32
C MET A 26 -9.25 -16.41 -3.64
N GLU A 27 -10.04 -17.27 -4.29
CA GLU A 27 -10.33 -18.61 -3.82
C GLU A 27 -9.11 -19.52 -4.02
N ILE A 28 -8.49 -19.46 -5.19
CA ILE A 28 -7.25 -20.19 -5.49
C ILE A 28 -6.13 -19.79 -4.50
N VAL A 29 -5.98 -18.50 -4.21
CA VAL A 29 -5.01 -18.03 -3.20
C VAL A 29 -5.27 -18.61 -1.82
N LYS A 30 -6.54 -18.77 -1.41
CA LYS A 30 -6.89 -19.37 -0.12
C LYS A 30 -6.58 -20.86 -0.11
N MET A 31 -6.95 -21.59 -1.16
CA MET A 31 -6.66 -23.02 -1.28
C MET A 31 -5.16 -23.30 -1.17
N ILE A 32 -4.34 -22.56 -1.94
CA ILE A 32 -2.87 -22.70 -1.89
C ILE A 32 -2.32 -22.35 -0.50
N ALA A 33 -2.87 -21.32 0.14
CA ALA A 33 -2.45 -20.93 1.48
C ALA A 33 -2.74 -22.03 2.51
N ASP A 34 -3.94 -22.61 2.47
CA ASP A 34 -4.35 -23.69 3.36
C ASP A 34 -3.51 -24.96 3.11
N ASP A 35 -3.28 -25.33 1.84
CA ASP A 35 -2.47 -26.49 1.44
C ASP A 35 -0.99 -26.37 1.85
N MET A 36 -0.46 -25.15 1.83
CA MET A 36 0.94 -24.87 2.17
C MET A 36 1.14 -24.50 3.65
N GLY A 37 0.06 -24.35 4.42
CA GLY A 37 0.13 -23.85 5.80
C GLY A 37 0.64 -22.40 5.89
N GLU A 38 0.44 -21.62 4.82
CA GLU A 38 0.85 -20.23 4.71
C GLU A 38 -0.36 -19.29 4.84
N SER A 39 -0.10 -17.99 4.99
CA SER A 39 -1.21 -17.03 4.99
C SER A 39 -1.64 -16.67 3.55
N PRO A 40 -2.95 -16.47 3.28
CA PRO A 40 -3.43 -15.99 1.97
C PRO A 40 -2.73 -14.71 1.49
N ASN A 41 -2.38 -13.82 2.42
CA ASN A 41 -1.63 -12.60 2.08
C ASN A 41 -0.17 -12.90 1.70
N GLY A 42 0.47 -13.89 2.34
CA GLY A 42 1.81 -14.36 1.99
C GLY A 42 1.84 -14.90 0.56
N VAL A 43 0.92 -15.80 0.22
CA VAL A 43 0.76 -16.35 -1.15
C VAL A 43 0.54 -15.21 -2.14
N ARG A 44 -0.42 -14.30 -1.88
CA ARG A 44 -0.68 -13.15 -2.76
C ARG A 44 0.58 -12.30 -3.00
N MET A 45 1.41 -12.07 -1.98
CA MET A 45 2.65 -11.31 -2.14
C MET A 45 3.64 -12.00 -3.07
N ILE A 46 3.77 -13.34 -3.01
CA ILE A 46 4.63 -14.10 -3.92
C ILE A 46 4.12 -14.00 -5.35
N LEU A 47 2.82 -14.24 -5.57
CA LEU A 47 2.20 -14.16 -6.90
C LEU A 47 2.30 -12.75 -7.51
N THR A 48 2.15 -11.71 -6.68
CA THR A 48 2.31 -10.32 -7.12
C THR A 48 3.75 -10.02 -7.49
N LYS A 49 4.73 -10.47 -6.70
CA LYS A 49 6.16 -10.31 -7.02
C LYS A 49 6.57 -11.06 -8.29
N ALA A 50 5.91 -12.19 -8.57
CA ALA A 50 6.07 -12.96 -9.79
C ALA A 50 5.26 -12.42 -10.99
N ASN A 51 4.50 -11.33 -10.81
CA ASN A 51 3.63 -10.73 -11.84
C ASN A 51 2.56 -11.68 -12.43
N VAL A 52 2.21 -12.77 -11.74
CA VAL A 52 1.17 -13.71 -12.20
C VAL A 52 -0.20 -13.47 -11.56
N TYR A 53 -0.27 -12.70 -10.47
CA TYR A 53 -1.50 -12.50 -9.71
C TYR A 53 -2.58 -11.74 -10.50
N VAL A 54 -3.74 -12.38 -10.67
CA VAL A 54 -4.93 -11.81 -11.29
C VAL A 54 -5.78 -11.11 -10.24
N LYS A 55 -5.77 -9.78 -10.26
CA LYS A 55 -6.54 -8.97 -9.32
C LYS A 55 -8.03 -9.08 -9.61
N LYS A 56 -8.85 -9.11 -8.55
CA LYS A 56 -10.31 -9.05 -8.68
C LYS A 56 -10.75 -7.84 -9.50
N SER A 57 -11.61 -8.10 -10.49
CA SER A 57 -12.17 -7.06 -11.35
C SER A 57 -13.16 -6.27 -10.51
N THR A 58 -12.82 -5.03 -10.18
CA THR A 58 -13.79 -4.03 -9.74
C THR A 58 -14.20 -3.30 -11.00
N THR A 59 -15.46 -3.44 -11.41
CA THR A 59 -15.99 -2.81 -12.63
C THR A 59 -15.66 -1.31 -12.65
N ALA A 60 -14.86 -0.90 -13.65
CA ALA A 60 -14.31 0.45 -13.93
C ALA A 60 -13.33 1.01 -12.86
N ALA A 61 -12.11 1.43 -13.20
CA ALA A 61 -11.74 2.23 -14.35
C ALA A 61 -10.42 1.83 -15.03
N THR A 62 -10.34 2.27 -16.29
CA THR A 62 -9.28 2.22 -17.29
C THR A 62 -7.84 2.32 -16.77
N LYS A 63 -6.98 1.57 -17.47
CA LYS A 63 -5.54 1.35 -17.30
C LYS A 63 -4.75 2.67 -17.10
N THR A 64 -3.79 2.63 -16.18
CA THR A 64 -2.45 3.17 -16.42
C THR A 64 -1.42 2.27 -15.77
N ASP A 65 -0.46 1.90 -16.60
CA ASP A 65 0.86 1.44 -16.24
C ASP A 65 1.48 2.30 -15.12
N GLY A 66 2.19 1.65 -14.20
CA GLY A 66 3.08 2.24 -13.20
C GLY A 66 2.65 3.54 -12.50
N SER A 67 1.84 3.45 -11.45
CA SER A 67 2.12 4.18 -10.20
C SER A 67 1.18 3.73 -9.08
N THR A 68 1.79 3.27 -8.00
CA THR A 68 1.23 3.14 -6.66
C THR A 68 0.20 4.23 -6.30
N THR A 69 -1.09 3.92 -6.39
CA THR A 69 -2.17 4.67 -5.70
C THR A 69 -2.19 4.42 -4.19
N SER A 70 -1.22 3.68 -3.65
CA SER A 70 -0.83 3.85 -2.26
C SER A 70 -0.21 5.23 -2.13
N SER A 71 -1.04 6.19 -1.71
CA SER A 71 -0.63 7.50 -1.16
C SER A 71 0.77 7.35 -0.56
N PRO A 72 1.79 8.04 -1.13
CA PRO A 72 3.20 7.73 -0.89
C PRO A 72 3.39 7.59 0.60
N ARG A 73 4.05 6.50 1.05
CA ARG A 73 4.25 6.23 2.48
C ARG A 73 4.78 7.51 3.13
N VAL A 74 3.89 8.18 3.87
CA VAL A 74 4.20 9.48 4.42
C VAL A 74 5.05 9.26 5.65
N ASN A 75 6.30 9.70 5.63
CA ASN A 75 7.13 9.71 6.82
C ASN A 75 6.54 10.72 7.81
N LYS A 76 6.06 10.22 8.95
CA LYS A 76 5.40 11.03 9.98
C LYS A 76 6.27 12.20 10.45
N ALA A 77 7.56 11.96 10.69
CA ALA A 77 8.47 13.01 11.16
C ALA A 77 8.68 14.10 10.10
N ALA A 78 8.87 13.70 8.84
CA ALA A 78 9.04 14.66 7.74
C ALA A 78 7.77 15.49 7.52
N ALA A 79 6.60 14.84 7.58
CA ALA A 79 5.31 15.50 7.44
C ALA A 79 5.02 16.51 8.56
N GLN A 80 5.37 16.15 9.79
CA GLN A 80 5.22 17.04 10.95
C GLN A 80 6.15 18.25 10.83
N LYS A 81 7.42 18.05 10.43
CA LYS A 81 8.36 19.15 10.17
C LYS A 81 7.84 20.11 9.10
N GLN A 82 7.30 19.57 8.01
CA GLN A 82 6.72 20.38 6.94
C GLN A 82 5.51 21.20 7.40
N LEU A 83 4.67 20.64 8.28
CA LEU A 83 3.57 21.39 8.89
C LEU A 83 4.09 22.49 9.81
N THR A 84 5.09 22.21 10.65
CA THR A 84 5.72 23.21 11.53
C THR A 84 6.30 24.37 10.72
N GLU A 85 7.04 24.09 9.65
CA GLU A 85 7.59 25.12 8.75
C GLU A 85 6.48 25.98 8.14
N ALA A 86 5.43 25.36 7.60
CA ALA A 86 4.30 26.10 7.02
C ALA A 86 3.56 26.98 8.04
N LEU A 87 3.45 26.56 9.30
CA LEU A 87 2.84 27.35 10.37
C LEU A 87 3.74 28.53 10.80
N VAL A 88 5.05 28.30 10.91
CA VAL A 88 6.03 29.36 11.22
C VAL A 88 6.05 30.42 10.12
N ASP A 89 5.98 30.01 8.85
CA ASP A 89 5.88 30.93 7.70
C ASP A 89 4.61 31.80 7.76
N CYS A 90 3.54 31.32 8.39
CA CYS A 90 2.33 32.11 8.66
C CYS A 90 2.44 33.02 9.90
N GLY A 91 3.56 32.96 10.64
CA GLY A 91 3.72 33.64 11.93
C GLY A 91 2.89 33.04 13.05
N ILE A 92 2.46 31.78 12.93
CA ILE A 92 1.70 31.05 13.94
C ILE A 92 2.67 30.30 14.87
N GLU A 93 2.50 30.46 16.18
CA GLU A 93 3.24 29.70 17.18
C GLU A 93 2.85 28.21 17.12
N THR A 94 3.84 27.34 16.99
CA THR A 94 3.63 25.90 16.81
C THR A 94 3.61 25.16 18.14
N ASP A 95 2.53 24.42 18.40
CA ASP A 95 2.41 23.50 19.54
C ASP A 95 2.93 22.11 19.16
N GLU A 96 4.13 21.76 19.63
CA GLU A 96 4.77 20.47 19.35
C GLU A 96 3.99 19.28 19.92
N ASP A 97 3.28 19.46 21.04
CA ASP A 97 2.46 18.41 21.66
C ASP A 97 1.21 18.10 20.82
N ILE A 98 0.65 19.10 20.13
CA ILE A 98 -0.44 18.91 19.17
C ILE A 98 0.09 18.29 17.88
N ILE A 99 1.18 18.83 17.32
CA ILE A 99 1.74 18.37 16.05
C ILE A 99 2.19 16.91 16.14
N SER A 100 2.81 16.50 17.26
CA SER A 100 3.27 15.13 17.50
C SER A 100 2.13 14.09 17.47
N LYS A 101 0.91 14.49 17.84
CA LYS A 101 -0.30 13.66 17.82
C LYS A 101 -0.88 13.46 16.43
N LEU A 102 -0.56 14.32 15.46
CA LEU A 102 -1.02 14.17 14.08
C LEU A 102 -0.40 12.94 13.40
N THR A 103 -1.20 12.24 12.59
CA THR A 103 -0.65 11.24 11.67
C THR A 103 0.10 11.94 10.54
N GLY A 104 1.08 11.26 9.91
CA GLY A 104 1.81 11.85 8.79
C GLY A 104 0.89 12.33 7.66
N LYS A 105 -0.20 11.59 7.39
CA LYS A 105 -1.21 12.00 6.40
C LYS A 105 -1.96 13.28 6.80
N ALA A 106 -2.34 13.39 8.09
CA ALA A 106 -3.01 14.58 8.59
C ALA A 106 -2.08 15.81 8.55
N ALA A 107 -0.81 15.64 8.95
CA ALA A 107 0.17 16.72 8.92
C ALA A 107 0.42 17.24 7.50
N ILE A 108 0.60 16.35 6.50
CA ILE A 108 0.71 16.76 5.10
C ILE A 108 -0.55 17.46 4.59
N TYR A 109 -1.74 16.95 4.92
CA TYR A 109 -3.00 17.57 4.50
C TYR A 109 -3.06 19.04 4.93
N PHE A 110 -2.76 19.33 6.20
CA PHE A 110 -2.76 20.71 6.70
C PHE A 110 -1.62 21.55 6.14
N ALA A 111 -0.41 21.01 6.02
CA ALA A 111 0.73 21.72 5.44
C ALA A 111 0.43 22.19 4.01
N LEU A 112 -0.17 21.31 3.19
CA LEU A 112 -0.59 21.64 1.83
C LEU A 112 -1.75 22.64 1.79
N ALA A 113 -2.71 22.54 2.71
CA ALA A 113 -3.81 23.50 2.80
C ALA A 113 -3.31 24.91 3.14
N ILE A 114 -2.35 25.02 4.07
CA ILE A 114 -1.71 26.28 4.45
C ILE A 114 -0.91 26.85 3.27
N ALA A 115 -0.07 26.04 2.62
CA ALA A 115 0.70 26.48 1.47
C ALA A 115 -0.17 27.06 0.35
N LYS A 116 -1.35 26.47 0.08
CA LYS A 116 -2.31 26.97 -0.90
C LYS A 116 -2.98 28.29 -0.52
N ILE A 117 -3.08 28.60 0.78
CA ILE A 117 -3.66 29.86 1.25
C ILE A 117 -2.63 31.00 1.18
N ASN A 118 -1.34 30.66 1.25
CA ASN A 118 -0.24 31.61 1.17
C ASN A 118 0.28 31.88 -0.26
N GLU A 119 -0.27 31.21 -1.27
CA GLU A 119 -0.13 31.57 -2.70
C GLU A 119 -1.04 32.75 -3.08
#